data_AF-A0A7G1I7P6-F1
#
_entry.id   AF-A0A7G1I7P6-F1
#
_cell.length_a   1.000
_cell.length_b   1.000
_cell.length_c   1.000
_cell.angle_alpha   90.00
_cell.angle_beta   90.00
_cell.angle_gamma   90.00
#
_symmetry.space_group_name_H-M   'P 1'
#
loop_
_entity.id
_entity.type
_entity.pdbx_description
1 polymer ?
#
loop_
_entity_poly.entity_id
_entity_poly.type
_entity_poly.pdbx_seq_one_letter_code
_entity_poly.pdbx_strand_id
1 'polypeptide(L)'
;MLACQATGADPLLYPFQPIHVTIAAWFTIGIPSFILSLAPNNERAYPGFVRRVLTSALPSGLVVGTATFVSYLVAYPGRHSTWHERTQASTAALITLLVTALWVLAVVARPYQWWRLGLVMASGAAYLAIFSLPLAQQKFFLDPSNLVVTSIALGIGVIGAGVIEATWWIRARVLGVKPQVWRRPEK
;
A
#
# COMPACT_ATOMS: atom_id res chain seq x y z
N MET A 1 -9.96 9.90 24.25
CA MET A 1 -9.34 10.92 25.13
C MET A 1 -9.01 10.38 26.52
N LEU A 2 -9.93 9.72 27.23
CA LEU A 2 -9.68 9.21 28.60
C LEU A 2 -8.56 8.16 28.71
N ALA A 3 -8.38 7.29 27.72
CA ALA A 3 -7.32 6.25 27.75
C ALA A 3 -5.88 6.80 27.57
N CYS A 4 -5.71 7.92 26.86
CA CYS A 4 -4.40 8.55 26.66
C CYS A 4 -3.88 9.27 27.91
N GLN A 5 -4.77 9.80 28.75
CA GLN A 5 -4.38 10.46 30.00
C GLN A 5 -3.81 9.48 31.03
N ALA A 6 -4.27 8.23 31.02
CA ALA A 6 -3.81 7.19 31.95
C ALA A 6 -2.41 6.65 31.63
N THR A 7 -1.95 6.78 30.38
CA THR A 7 -0.68 6.18 29.91
C THR A 7 0.46 7.19 29.77
N GLY A 8 0.22 8.50 29.95
CA GLY A 8 1.22 9.54 29.66
C GLY A 8 1.66 9.56 28.19
N ALA A 9 0.98 8.79 27.33
CA ALA A 9 1.27 8.68 25.92
C ALA A 9 0.68 9.87 25.19
N ASP A 10 1.54 10.62 24.51
CA ASP A 10 1.12 11.74 23.67
C ASP A 10 0.09 11.26 22.64
N PRO A 11 -1.04 11.98 22.45
CA PRO A 11 -1.99 11.65 21.40
C PRO A 11 -1.29 11.82 20.06
N LEU A 12 -0.84 10.70 19.48
CA LEU A 12 -0.29 10.65 18.13
C LEU A 12 -1.34 11.19 17.18
N LEU A 13 -1.01 12.27 16.46
CA LEU A 13 -1.88 12.78 15.43
C LEU A 13 -2.03 11.73 14.34
N TYR A 14 -3.24 11.61 13.80
CA TYR A 14 -3.52 10.68 12.73
C TYR A 14 -2.60 11.00 11.53
N PRO A 15 -1.85 10.02 11.01
CA PRO A 15 -0.76 10.26 10.07
C PRO A 15 -1.23 10.68 8.67
N PHE A 16 -2.51 10.50 8.35
CA PHE A 16 -3.05 10.76 7.02
C PHE A 16 -4.12 11.83 7.04
N GLN A 17 -4.23 12.61 5.96
CA GLN A 17 -5.45 13.37 5.72
C GLN A 17 -6.52 12.42 5.11
N PRO A 18 -7.82 12.64 5.37
CA PRO A 18 -8.88 11.82 4.76
C PRO A 18 -8.78 11.75 3.22
N ILE A 19 -8.31 12.82 2.59
CA ILE A 19 -8.11 12.87 1.13
C ILE A 19 -7.03 11.91 0.62
N HIS A 20 -5.96 11.70 1.40
CA HIS A 20 -4.87 10.78 1.09
C HIS A 20 -5.36 9.33 1.03
N VAL A 21 -6.11 8.93 2.06
CA VAL A 21 -6.68 7.58 2.15
C VAL A 21 -7.68 7.34 1.03
N THR A 22 -8.48 8.35 0.68
CA THR A 22 -9.50 8.25 -0.37
C THR A 22 -8.86 8.00 -1.74
N ILE A 23 -7.80 8.71 -2.07
CA ILE A 23 -7.11 8.56 -3.36
C ILE A 23 -6.37 7.23 -3.45
N ALA A 24 -5.65 6.86 -2.39
CA ALA A 24 -4.99 5.56 -2.32
C ALA A 24 -6.00 4.41 -2.47
N ALA A 25 -7.17 4.53 -1.83
CA ALA A 25 -8.24 3.55 -1.97
C ALA A 25 -8.79 3.50 -3.40
N TRP A 26 -9.06 4.64 -4.05
CA TRP A 26 -9.59 4.66 -5.41
C TRP A 26 -8.61 4.06 -6.44
N PHE A 27 -7.34 4.46 -6.41
CA PHE A 27 -6.37 4.10 -7.45
C PHE A 27 -5.68 2.75 -7.22
N THR A 28 -5.56 2.28 -5.97
CA THR A 28 -4.97 0.96 -5.67
C THR A 28 -6.01 -0.13 -5.42
N ILE A 29 -7.18 0.22 -4.88
CA ILE A 29 -8.19 -0.77 -4.48
C ILE A 29 -9.39 -0.70 -5.43
N GLY A 30 -10.02 0.46 -5.59
CA GLY A 30 -11.30 0.63 -6.28
C GLY A 30 -11.25 0.26 -7.77
N ILE A 31 -10.55 1.07 -8.57
CA ILE A 31 -10.46 0.86 -10.02
C ILE A 31 -9.88 -0.52 -10.35
N PRO A 32 -8.77 -0.96 -9.71
CA PRO A 32 -8.20 -2.25 -10.07
C PRO A 32 -9.09 -3.43 -9.70
N SER A 33 -9.72 -3.43 -8.52
CA SER A 33 -10.61 -4.52 -8.11
C SER A 33 -11.85 -4.62 -8.98
N PHE A 34 -12.42 -3.48 -9.40
CA PHE A 34 -13.56 -3.45 -10.31
C PHE A 34 -13.19 -4.07 -11.67
N ILE A 35 -12.07 -3.65 -12.27
CA ILE A 35 -11.60 -4.21 -13.55
C ILE A 35 -11.26 -5.69 -13.41
N LEU A 36 -10.62 -6.09 -12.31
CA LEU A 36 -10.33 -7.50 -12.02
C LEU A 36 -11.60 -8.34 -11.80
N SER A 37 -12.68 -7.74 -11.30
CA SER A 37 -13.98 -8.43 -11.11
C SER A 37 -14.72 -8.71 -12.42
N LEU A 38 -14.49 -7.90 -13.45
CA LEU A 38 -15.02 -8.12 -14.81
C LEU A 38 -14.24 -9.18 -15.58
N ALA A 39 -13.08 -9.60 -15.07
CA ALA A 39 -12.27 -10.60 -15.72
C ALA A 39 -12.99 -11.94 -15.75
N PRO A 40 -12.98 -12.66 -16.89
CA PRO A 40 -13.64 -13.95 -17.00
C PRO A 40 -13.03 -14.92 -15.99
N ASN A 41 -13.84 -15.31 -15.00
CA ASN A 41 -13.45 -16.26 -13.96
C ASN A 41 -14.20 -17.58 -14.19
N ASN A 42 -13.47 -18.61 -14.62
CA ASN A 42 -14.01 -19.94 -14.89
C ASN A 42 -13.65 -20.95 -13.79
N GLU A 43 -13.24 -20.48 -12.61
CA GLU A 43 -13.01 -21.33 -11.45
C GLU A 43 -14.33 -21.64 -10.73
N ARG A 44 -14.55 -22.93 -10.43
CA ARG A 44 -15.71 -23.40 -9.67
C ARG A 44 -15.72 -22.76 -8.27
N ALA A 45 -16.90 -22.38 -7.78
CA ALA A 45 -17.05 -21.80 -6.44
C ALA A 45 -16.74 -22.87 -5.37
N TYR A 46 -15.57 -22.77 -4.74
CA TYR A 46 -15.18 -23.64 -3.63
C TYR A 46 -15.72 -23.10 -2.29
N PRO A 47 -16.16 -23.97 -1.37
CA PRO A 47 -16.56 -23.56 -0.03
C PRO A 47 -15.37 -22.96 0.74
N GLY A 48 -15.65 -22.01 1.64
CA GLY A 48 -14.62 -21.38 2.49
C GLY A 48 -13.93 -20.14 1.89
N PHE A 49 -14.57 -19.44 0.96
CA PHE A 49 -14.06 -18.20 0.34
C PHE A 49 -13.57 -17.18 1.37
N VAL A 50 -14.41 -16.82 2.36
CA VAL A 50 -14.09 -15.81 3.38
C VAL A 50 -12.83 -16.18 4.17
N ARG A 51 -12.70 -17.45 4.59
CA ARG A 51 -11.53 -17.91 5.35
C ARG A 51 -10.25 -17.79 4.53
N ARG A 52 -10.28 -18.17 3.24
CA ARG A 52 -9.12 -18.06 2.33
C ARG A 52 -8.75 -16.61 2.03
N VAL A 53 -9.75 -15.74 1.84
CA VAL A 53 -9.54 -14.31 1.62
C VAL A 53 -8.95 -13.67 2.87
N LEU A 54 -9.55 -13.88 4.04
CA LEU A 54 -9.05 -13.31 5.30
C LEU A 54 -7.66 -13.80 5.65
N THR A 55 -7.38 -15.11 5.56
CA THR A 55 -6.01 -15.59 5.82
C THR A 55 -5.01 -14.91 4.90
N SER A 56 -5.39 -14.59 3.66
CA SER A 56 -4.49 -13.96 2.68
C SER A 56 -4.37 -12.44 2.79
N ALA A 57 -5.46 -11.76 3.13
CA ALA A 57 -5.48 -10.30 3.27
C ALA A 57 -4.84 -9.84 4.59
N LEU A 58 -5.05 -10.57 5.68
CA LEU A 58 -4.55 -10.21 7.01
C LEU A 58 -3.03 -9.99 7.09
N PRO A 59 -2.16 -10.91 6.63
CA PRO A 59 -0.72 -10.72 6.75
C PRO A 59 -0.23 -9.57 5.87
N SER A 60 -0.75 -9.45 4.64
CA SER A 60 -0.39 -8.34 3.75
C SER A 60 -0.82 -7.00 4.34
N GLY A 61 -2.03 -6.91 4.88
CA GLY A 61 -2.53 -5.71 5.55
C GLY A 61 -1.71 -5.34 6.79
N LEU A 62 -1.27 -6.33 7.57
CA LEU A 62 -0.42 -6.11 8.74
C LEU A 62 0.96 -5.55 8.33
N VAL A 63 1.56 -6.07 7.26
CA VAL A 63 2.85 -5.56 6.75
C VAL A 63 2.69 -4.13 6.22
N VAL A 64 1.64 -3.84 5.43
CA VAL A 64 1.38 -2.48 4.94
C VAL A 64 1.16 -1.51 6.10
N GLY A 65 0.34 -1.89 7.08
CA GLY A 65 0.04 -1.06 8.25
C GLY A 65 1.28 -0.81 9.11
N THR A 66 2.07 -1.84 9.39
CA THR A 66 3.30 -1.71 10.19
C THR A 66 4.37 -0.90 9.45
N ALA A 67 4.61 -1.14 8.17
CA ALA A 67 5.57 -0.37 7.37
C ALA A 67 5.20 1.11 7.32
N THR A 68 3.91 1.40 7.08
CA THR A 68 3.37 2.76 7.08
C THR A 68 3.54 3.44 8.44
N PHE A 69 3.22 2.71 9.52
CA PHE A 69 3.33 3.24 10.88
C PHE A 69 4.78 3.50 11.28
N VAL A 70 5.70 2.58 10.97
CA VAL A 70 7.14 2.77 11.19
C VAL A 70 7.66 3.95 10.40
N SER A 71 7.27 4.10 9.13
CA SER A 71 7.67 5.27 8.35
C SER A 71 7.15 6.58 8.93
N TYR A 72 5.94 6.59 9.47
CA TYR A 72 5.40 7.76 10.14
C TYR A 72 6.20 8.10 11.40
N LEU A 73 6.51 7.12 12.24
CA LEU A 73 7.30 7.32 13.46
C LEU A 73 8.72 7.81 13.15
N VAL A 74 9.37 7.26 12.12
CA VAL A 74 10.71 7.71 11.69
C VAL A 74 10.68 9.14 11.15
N ALA A 75 9.58 9.54 10.50
CA ALA A 75 9.41 10.88 9.95
C ALA A 75 8.83 11.89 10.96
N TYR A 76 8.46 11.47 12.18
CA TYR A 76 7.86 12.35 13.20
C TYR A 76 8.93 12.83 14.21
N PRO A 77 9.40 14.10 14.13
CA PRO A 77 10.49 14.58 14.98
C PRO A 77 10.04 15.02 16.39
N GLY A 78 8.77 14.84 16.77
CA GLY A 78 8.31 14.96 18.16
C GLY A 78 7.32 16.10 18.43
N ARG A 79 7.07 16.34 19.72
CA ARG A 79 5.96 17.16 20.26
C ARG A 79 6.00 18.66 19.90
N HIS A 80 7.12 19.15 19.37
CA HIS A 80 7.31 20.54 18.92
C HIS A 80 7.13 20.72 17.41
N SER A 81 6.56 19.72 16.71
CA SER A 81 6.53 19.76 15.26
C SER A 81 5.67 20.87 14.66
N THR A 82 6.35 21.73 13.90
CA THR A 82 5.78 22.78 13.06
C THR A 82 4.82 22.18 12.03
N TRP A 83 3.87 22.97 11.52
CA TRP A 83 2.91 22.52 10.49
C TRP A 83 3.59 21.86 9.28
N HIS A 84 4.79 22.32 8.88
CA HIS A 84 5.60 21.72 7.82
C HIS A 84 6.07 20.28 8.13
N GLU A 85 6.51 20.01 9.35
CA GLU A 85 7.02 18.67 9.73
C GLU A 85 5.90 17.64 9.78
N ARG A 86 4.69 18.04 10.21
CA ARG A 86 3.50 17.18 10.17
C ARG A 86 3.13 16.83 8.73
N THR A 87 3.17 17.81 7.84
CA THR A 87 2.95 17.61 6.40
C THR A 87 3.98 16.67 5.79
N GLN A 88 5.26 16.80 6.17
CA GLN A 88 6.33 15.89 5.73
C GLN A 88 6.14 14.46 6.25
N ALA A 89 5.78 14.28 7.53
CA ALA A 89 5.52 12.97 8.10
C ALA A 89 4.32 12.27 7.43
N SER A 90 3.24 13.01 7.14
CA SER A 90 2.09 12.50 6.37
C SER A 90 2.45 12.13 4.94
N THR A 91 3.31 12.94 4.29
CA THR A 91 3.81 12.66 2.93
C THR A 91 4.66 11.39 2.90
N ALA A 92 5.55 11.21 3.89
CA ALA A 92 6.37 10.01 4.04
C ALA A 92 5.51 8.75 4.23
N ALA A 93 4.56 8.81 5.17
CA ALA A 93 3.60 7.73 5.40
C ALA A 93 2.80 7.42 4.13
N LEU A 94 2.41 8.44 3.36
CA LEU A 94 1.68 8.26 2.11
C LEU A 94 2.53 7.53 1.08
N ILE A 95 3.78 7.95 0.86
CA ILE A 95 4.68 7.32 -0.11
C ILE A 95 4.86 5.83 0.25
N THR A 96 5.11 5.52 1.53
CA THR A 96 5.28 4.12 1.96
C THR A 96 4.04 3.29 1.76
N LEU A 97 2.86 3.84 2.08
CA LEU A 97 1.58 3.21 1.85
C LEU A 97 1.35 2.97 0.36
N LEU A 98 1.62 3.95 -0.50
CA LEU A 98 1.44 3.82 -1.94
C LEU A 98 2.37 2.78 -2.55
N VAL A 99 3.66 2.79 -2.20
CA VAL A 99 4.64 1.81 -2.68
C VAL A 99 4.25 0.39 -2.26
N THR A 100 3.97 0.20 -0.97
CA THR A 100 3.59 -1.12 -0.45
C THR A 100 2.26 -1.59 -1.00
N ALA A 101 1.26 -0.71 -1.13
CA ALA A 101 -0.06 -1.06 -1.66
C ALA A 101 -0.01 -1.35 -3.17
N LEU A 102 0.78 -0.61 -3.95
CA LEU A 102 1.06 -0.94 -5.36
C LEU A 102 1.73 -2.31 -5.48
N TRP A 103 2.64 -2.64 -4.56
CA TRP A 103 3.27 -3.95 -4.53
C TRP A 103 2.28 -5.06 -4.20
N VAL A 104 1.39 -4.85 -3.21
CA VAL A 104 0.29 -5.78 -2.92
C VAL A 104 -0.56 -5.99 -4.17
N LEU A 105 -0.93 -4.92 -4.87
CA LEU A 105 -1.69 -5.01 -6.11
C LEU A 105 -0.94 -5.84 -7.18
N ALA A 106 0.38 -5.65 -7.31
CA ALA A 106 1.20 -6.43 -8.22
C ALA A 106 1.27 -7.91 -7.85
N VAL A 107 1.23 -8.25 -6.56
CA VAL A 107 1.17 -9.64 -6.06
C VAL A 107 -0.22 -10.25 -6.30
N VAL A 108 -1.29 -9.50 -6.03
CA VAL A 108 -2.69 -9.93 -6.25
C VAL A 108 -3.01 -10.10 -7.73
N ALA A 109 -2.36 -9.33 -8.61
CA ALA A 109 -2.52 -9.43 -10.06
C ALA A 109 -1.96 -10.75 -10.65
N ARG A 110 -1.15 -11.52 -9.91
CA ARG A 110 -0.64 -12.83 -10.37
C ARG A 110 -1.81 -13.84 -10.47
N PRO A 111 -1.96 -14.64 -11.55
CA PRO A 111 -1.06 -14.86 -12.69
C PRO A 111 -1.06 -13.69 -13.70
N TYR A 112 0.13 -13.25 -14.11
CA TYR A 112 0.27 -12.09 -14.99
C TYR A 112 -0.40 -12.35 -16.35
N GLN A 113 -1.22 -11.38 -16.75
CA GLN A 113 -1.78 -11.23 -18.09
C GLN A 113 -1.44 -9.81 -18.55
N TRP A 114 -1.27 -9.59 -19.85
CA TRP A 114 -0.90 -8.27 -20.38
C TRP A 114 -1.84 -7.14 -19.92
N TRP A 115 -3.15 -7.41 -19.80
CA TRP A 115 -4.13 -6.44 -19.30
C TRP A 115 -4.01 -6.17 -17.79
N ARG A 116 -3.68 -7.18 -16.97
CA ARG A 116 -3.43 -7.01 -15.53
C ARG A 116 -2.15 -6.24 -15.28
N LEU A 117 -1.12 -6.47 -16.08
CA LEU A 117 0.12 -5.71 -16.03
C LEU A 117 -0.11 -4.26 -16.44
N GLY A 118 -0.88 -4.03 -17.51
CA GLY A 118 -1.32 -2.70 -17.92
C GLY A 118 -2.06 -1.94 -16.80
N LEU A 119 -2.92 -2.63 -16.05
CA LEU A 119 -3.64 -2.06 -14.90
C LEU A 119 -2.68 -1.64 -13.77
N VAL A 120 -1.74 -2.50 -13.38
CA VAL A 120 -0.73 -2.17 -12.35
C VAL A 120 0.13 -1.00 -12.80
N MET A 121 0.58 -1.00 -14.06
CA MET A 121 1.37 0.08 -14.64
C MET A 121 0.57 1.38 -14.72
N ALA A 122 -0.72 1.33 -15.06
CA ALA A 122 -1.61 2.48 -15.09
C ALA A 122 -1.82 3.08 -13.70
N SER A 123 -2.06 2.25 -12.68
CA SER A 123 -2.14 2.72 -11.29
C SER A 123 -0.82 3.36 -10.84
N GLY A 124 0.32 2.73 -11.13
CA GLY A 124 1.65 3.30 -10.83
C GLY A 124 1.90 4.63 -11.56
N ALA A 125 1.55 4.71 -12.84
CA ALA A 125 1.67 5.92 -13.65
C ALA A 125 0.76 7.05 -13.14
N ALA A 126 -0.46 6.73 -12.69
CA ALA A 126 -1.36 7.70 -12.08
C ALA A 126 -0.74 8.32 -10.82
N TYR A 127 -0.08 7.52 -9.98
CA TYR A 127 0.65 8.05 -8.82
C TYR A 127 1.84 8.93 -9.24
N LEU A 128 2.65 8.52 -10.22
CA LEU A 128 3.72 9.35 -10.75
C LEU A 128 3.21 10.68 -11.31
N ALA A 129 2.05 10.67 -11.97
CA ALA A 129 1.39 11.88 -12.47
C ALA A 129 0.93 12.78 -11.31
N ILE A 130 0.34 12.21 -10.25
CA ILE A 130 -0.05 12.94 -9.02
C ILE A 130 1.18 13.59 -8.36
N PHE A 131 2.31 12.89 -8.29
CA PHE A 131 3.55 13.45 -7.75
C PHE A 131 4.22 14.47 -8.67
N SER A 132 4.02 14.39 -10.00
CA SER A 132 4.61 15.34 -10.97
C SER A 132 3.80 16.63 -11.13
N LEU A 133 2.50 16.62 -10.79
CA LEU A 133 1.63 17.78 -10.96
C LEU A 133 1.69 18.71 -9.74
N PRO A 134 2.15 19.98 -9.88
CA PRO A 134 2.26 20.91 -8.75
C PRO A 134 0.89 21.29 -8.14
N LEU A 135 -0.18 21.24 -8.94
CA LEU A 135 -1.56 21.43 -8.49
C LEU A 135 -2.02 20.32 -7.53
N ALA A 136 -1.58 19.08 -7.77
CA ALA A 136 -1.85 17.96 -6.88
C ALA A 136 -1.03 18.10 -5.59
N GLN A 137 0.24 18.50 -5.69
CA GLN A 137 1.09 18.74 -4.52
C GLN A 137 0.50 19.80 -3.57
N GLN A 138 -0.02 20.92 -4.11
CA GLN A 138 -0.66 21.96 -3.31
C GLN A 138 -2.01 21.52 -2.73
N LYS A 139 -2.83 20.78 -3.49
CA LYS A 139 -4.15 20.33 -3.04
C LYS A 139 -4.09 19.14 -2.07
N PHE A 140 -2.98 18.40 -2.06
CA PHE A 140 -2.73 17.26 -1.18
C PHE A 140 -1.75 17.56 -0.05
N PHE A 141 -1.29 18.81 0.12
CA PHE A 141 -0.27 19.16 1.10
C PHE A 141 0.92 18.18 1.02
N LEU A 142 1.46 17.97 -0.18
CA LEU A 142 2.65 17.15 -0.35
C LEU A 142 3.85 18.07 -0.28
N ASP A 143 4.75 17.82 0.67
CA ASP A 143 6.00 18.56 0.79
C ASP A 143 7.19 17.63 0.49
N PRO A 144 7.43 17.29 -0.80
CA PRO A 144 8.55 16.44 -1.22
C PRO A 144 9.90 17.18 -1.15
N SER A 145 9.95 18.40 -0.61
CA SER A 145 11.16 19.22 -0.52
C SER A 145 12.28 18.55 0.28
N ASN A 146 11.92 17.66 1.21
CA ASN A 146 12.89 16.91 2.00
C ASN A 146 13.20 15.56 1.32
N LEU A 147 14.22 15.59 0.45
CA LEU A 147 14.73 14.41 -0.26
C LEU A 147 15.17 13.28 0.71
N VAL A 148 15.63 13.63 1.92
CA VAL A 148 16.05 12.67 2.93
C VAL A 148 14.85 11.86 3.44
N VAL A 149 13.78 12.54 3.88
CA VAL A 149 12.56 11.88 4.37
C VAL A 149 11.88 11.06 3.26
N THR A 150 11.90 11.57 2.03
CA THR A 150 11.36 10.89 0.85
C THR A 150 12.13 9.62 0.52
N SER A 151 13.46 9.65 0.58
CA SER A 151 14.31 8.48 0.32
C SER A 151 14.19 7.41 1.41
N ILE A 152 14.06 7.82 2.68
CA ILE A 152 13.79 6.91 3.80
C ILE A 152 12.43 6.26 3.65
N ALA A 153 11.39 7.02 3.30
CA ALA A 153 10.06 6.48 3.03
C ALA A 153 10.12 5.47 1.87
N LEU A 154 10.75 5.82 0.75
CA LEU A 154 10.96 4.88 -0.36
C LEU A 154 11.68 3.61 0.10
N GLY A 155 12.75 3.74 0.90
CA GLY A 155 13.49 2.61 1.45
C GLY A 155 12.61 1.69 2.30
N ILE A 156 11.83 2.26 3.22
CA ILE A 156 10.88 1.50 4.05
C ILE A 156 9.80 0.84 3.18
N GLY A 157 9.31 1.55 2.15
CA GLY A 157 8.35 1.02 1.19
C GLY A 157 8.90 -0.17 0.40
N VAL A 158 10.14 -0.10 -0.05
CA VAL A 158 10.84 -1.20 -0.76
C VAL A 158 11.10 -2.38 0.17
N ILE A 159 11.49 -2.14 1.43
CA ILE A 159 11.62 -3.20 2.43
C ILE A 159 10.27 -3.86 2.67
N GLY A 160 9.20 -3.08 2.83
CA GLY A 160 7.84 -3.58 2.99
C GLY A 160 7.39 -4.42 1.79
N ALA A 161 7.69 -3.98 0.57
CA ALA A 161 7.46 -4.73 -0.66
C ALA A 161 8.21 -6.08 -0.65
N GLY A 162 9.49 -6.07 -0.25
CA GLY A 162 10.28 -7.29 -0.08
C GLY A 162 9.69 -8.25 0.95
N VAL A 163 9.20 -7.74 2.09
CA VAL A 163 8.53 -8.53 3.12
C VAL A 163 7.21 -9.12 2.60
N ILE A 164 6.44 -8.35 1.82
CA ILE A 164 5.20 -8.85 1.18
C ILE A 164 5.53 -9.99 0.20
N GLU A 165 6.55 -9.83 -0.64
CA GLU A 165 7.00 -10.88 -1.56
C GLU A 165 7.48 -12.12 -0.79
N ALA A 166 8.27 -11.94 0.27
CA ALA A 166 8.73 -13.03 1.14
C ALA A 166 7.55 -13.75 1.82
N THR A 167 6.57 -13.00 2.31
CA THR A 167 5.34 -13.54 2.92
C THR A 167 4.56 -14.37 1.91
N TRP A 168 4.49 -13.91 0.65
CA TRP A 168 3.89 -14.66 -0.44
C TRP A 168 4.66 -15.96 -0.74
N TRP A 169 5.99 -15.91 -0.82
CA TRP A 169 6.84 -17.10 -1.03
C TRP A 169 6.72 -18.12 0.11
N ILE A 170 6.69 -17.66 1.36
CA ILE A 170 6.48 -18.51 2.54
C ILE A 170 5.09 -19.14 2.48
N ARG A 171 4.07 -18.39 2.09
CA ARG A 171 2.71 -18.94 1.90
C ARG A 171 2.64 -19.95 0.78
N ALA A 172 3.28 -19.70 -0.36
CA ALA A 172 3.36 -20.66 -1.45
C ALA A 172 4.05 -21.96 -1.01
N ARG A 173 5.11 -21.86 -0.18
CA ARG A 173 5.80 -22.99 0.44
C ARG A 173 4.91 -23.75 1.43
N VAL A 174 4.20 -23.04 2.32
CA VAL A 174 3.36 -23.65 3.38
C VAL A 174 2.09 -24.28 2.82
N LEU A 175 1.49 -23.69 1.78
CA LEU A 175 0.27 -24.21 1.14
C LEU A 175 0.56 -25.29 0.09
N GLY A 176 1.83 -25.56 -0.25
CA GLY A 176 2.22 -26.58 -1.23
C GLY A 176 1.73 -26.32 -2.66
N VAL A 177 1.15 -25.14 -2.93
CA VAL A 177 0.65 -24.75 -4.26
C VAL A 177 1.83 -24.20 -5.06
N LYS A 178 2.13 -24.80 -6.21
CA LYS A 178 3.17 -24.29 -7.12
C LYS A 178 2.84 -22.83 -7.48
N PRO A 179 3.71 -21.85 -7.13
CA PRO A 179 3.46 -20.45 -7.45
C PRO A 179 3.41 -20.27 -8.97
N GLN A 180 2.21 -20.14 -9.54
CA GLN A 180 2.04 -19.87 -10.96
C GLN A 180 2.13 -18.37 -11.20
N VAL A 181 3.31 -17.92 -11.63
CA VAL A 181 3.61 -16.52 -11.93
C VAL A 181 2.98 -16.07 -13.25
N TRP A 182 2.82 -16.99 -14.21
CA TRP A 182 2.31 -16.72 -15.55
C TRP A 182 1.16 -17.68 -15.90
N ARG A 183 0.08 -17.16 -16.48
CA ARG A 183 -1.01 -18.01 -17.01
C ARG A 183 -0.45 -18.73 -18.24
N ARG A 184 -0.35 -20.06 -18.20
CA ARG A 184 0.00 -20.83 -19.41
C ARG A 184 -1.10 -20.60 -20.46
N PRO A 185 -0.76 -20.28 -21.72
CA PRO A 185 -1.75 -20.32 -22.79
C PRO A 185 -2.28 -21.76 -22.88
N GLU A 186 -3.60 -21.93 -22.81
CA GLU A 186 -4.24 -23.17 -23.21
C GLU A 186 -3.90 -23.40 -24.68
N LYS A 187 -3.36 -24.58 -25.00
CA LYS A 187 -3.20 -25.06 -26.37
C LYS A 187 -4.45 -25.78 -26.80
#